data_AF-A0A559J5B6-F1
#
_entry.id   AF-A0A559J5B6-F1
#
_cell.length_a   1.000
_cell.length_b   1.000
_cell.length_c   1.000
_cell.angle_alpha   90.00
_cell.angle_beta   90.00
_cell.angle_gamma   90.00
#
_symmetry.space_group_name_H-M   'P 1'
#
loop_
_entity.id
_entity.type
_entity.pdbx_description
1 polymer ?
#
loop_
_entity_poly.entity_id
_entity_poly.type
_entity_poly.pdbx_seq_one_letter_code
_entity_poly.pdbx_strand_id
1 'polypeptide(L)'
;MNVKSVQPASDYFKAMQQCKDARETKDQSRLASIRNTLMLGKKLRTDQMDYLQRHDPNLYDQAMSLSMERHAYEDALQYSRSKADANYYNTFKLMQIAGQLKHGGSEELLMRTNAIQEAHREFVRSSKYASLRSD
;
A
#
# COMPACT_ATOMS: atom_id res chain seq x y z
N MET A 1 47.19 -24.25 -37.11
CA MET A 1 47.01 -23.90 -35.69
C MET A 1 45.65 -23.23 -35.55
N ASN A 2 44.69 -23.85 -34.87
CA ASN A 2 43.34 -23.31 -34.71
C ASN A 2 43.34 -22.41 -33.48
N VAL A 3 43.34 -21.10 -33.68
CA VAL A 3 43.38 -20.10 -32.61
C VAL A 3 42.05 -20.13 -31.88
N LYS A 4 42.05 -20.67 -30.66
CA LYS A 4 40.84 -20.75 -29.82
C LYS A 4 40.30 -19.33 -29.62
N SER A 5 39.02 -19.21 -29.92
CA SER A 5 38.21 -18.00 -29.98
C SER A 5 38.34 -17.14 -28.72
N VAL A 6 38.57 -15.85 -28.92
CA VAL A 6 38.54 -14.80 -27.89
C VAL A 6 37.07 -14.56 -27.51
N GLN A 7 36.49 -15.44 -26.69
CA GLN A 7 35.12 -15.34 -26.18
C GLN A 7 34.96 -14.70 -24.77
N PRO A 8 35.98 -14.57 -23.88
CA PRO A 8 35.69 -14.34 -22.45
C PRO A 8 35.14 -12.94 -22.13
N ALA A 9 35.45 -11.91 -22.93
CA ALA A 9 34.92 -10.57 -22.69
C ALA A 9 33.42 -10.47 -23.02
N SER A 10 32.98 -11.07 -24.14
CA SER A 10 31.57 -11.02 -24.56
C SER A 10 30.66 -11.77 -23.58
N ASP A 11 31.12 -12.90 -23.06
CA ASP A 11 30.38 -13.69 -22.07
C ASP A 11 30.27 -12.96 -20.73
N TYR A 12 31.31 -12.24 -20.31
CA TYR A 12 31.28 -11.40 -19.12
C TYR A 12 30.26 -10.26 -19.25
N PHE A 13 30.24 -9.55 -20.38
CA PHE A 13 29.26 -8.49 -20.63
C PHE A 13 27.82 -9.03 -20.67
N LYS A 14 27.59 -10.20 -21.29
CA LYS A 14 26.27 -10.85 -21.28
C LYS A 14 25.83 -11.26 -19.87
N ALA A 15 26.73 -11.84 -19.06
CA ALA A 15 26.43 -12.22 -17.69
C ALA A 15 26.10 -10.98 -16.81
N MET A 16 26.86 -9.89 -16.96
CA MET A 16 26.60 -8.63 -16.28
C MET A 16 25.24 -8.03 -16.66
N GLN A 17 24.88 -8.07 -17.95
CA GLN A 17 23.58 -7.61 -18.44
C GLN A 17 22.44 -8.48 -17.90
N GLN A 18 22.56 -9.80 -17.95
CA GLN A 18 21.56 -10.73 -17.39
C GLN A 18 21.37 -10.54 -15.88
N CYS A 19 22.44 -10.30 -15.12
CA CYS A 19 22.34 -9.98 -13.70
C CYS A 19 21.64 -8.64 -13.45
N LYS A 20 21.85 -7.64 -14.29
CA LYS A 20 21.18 -6.34 -14.21
C LYS A 20 19.68 -6.50 -14.51
N ASP A 21 19.33 -7.14 -15.61
CA ASP A 21 17.94 -7.38 -16.03
C ASP A 21 17.18 -8.20 -14.97
N ALA A 22 17.83 -9.20 -14.37
CA ALA A 22 17.25 -10.01 -13.30
C ALA A 22 17.00 -9.21 -12.01
N ARG A 23 17.84 -8.22 -11.70
CA ARG A 23 17.63 -7.31 -10.57
C ARG A 23 16.48 -6.34 -10.85
N GLU A 24 16.45 -5.72 -12.01
CA GLU A 24 15.37 -4.81 -12.42
C GLU A 24 14.01 -5.53 -12.42
N THR A 25 13.95 -6.78 -12.90
CA THR A 25 12.72 -7.59 -12.88
C THR A 25 12.25 -7.89 -11.45
N LYS A 26 13.18 -8.21 -10.53
CA LYS A 26 12.87 -8.44 -9.12
C LYS A 26 12.38 -7.17 -8.43
N ASP A 27 12.99 -6.03 -8.74
CA ASP A 27 12.63 -4.74 -8.15
C ASP A 27 11.23 -4.28 -8.62
N GLN A 28 10.91 -4.47 -9.90
CA GLN A 28 9.57 -4.24 -10.45
C GLN A 28 8.52 -5.17 -9.82
N SER A 29 8.85 -6.46 -9.65
CA SER A 29 7.97 -7.42 -8.97
C SER A 29 7.67 -7.01 -7.53
N ARG A 30 8.67 -6.49 -6.81
CA ARG A 30 8.51 -6.04 -5.43
C ARG A 30 7.67 -4.76 -5.33
N LEU A 31 7.90 -3.78 -6.20
CA LEU A 31 7.05 -2.58 -6.27
C LEU A 31 5.60 -2.92 -6.58
N ALA A 32 5.35 -3.82 -7.54
CA ALA A 32 4.00 -4.28 -7.86
C ALA A 32 3.31 -4.97 -6.67
N SER A 33 4.05 -5.79 -5.91
CA SER A 33 3.54 -6.43 -4.70
C SER A 33 3.16 -5.41 -3.61
N ILE A 34 3.98 -4.37 -3.43
CA ILE A 34 3.70 -3.28 -2.48
C ILE A 34 2.46 -2.49 -2.92
N ARG A 35 2.38 -2.11 -4.19
CA ARG A 35 1.23 -1.41 -4.76
C ARG A 35 -0.05 -2.23 -4.61
N ASN A 36 0.00 -3.53 -4.86
CA ASN A 36 -1.12 -4.44 -4.62
C ASN A 36 -1.53 -4.47 -3.14
N THR A 37 -0.57 -4.45 -2.21
CA THR A 37 -0.87 -4.38 -0.77
C THR A 37 -1.65 -3.10 -0.41
N LEU A 38 -1.23 -1.95 -0.96
CA LEU A 38 -1.95 -0.67 -0.80
C LEU A 38 -3.33 -0.70 -1.46
N MET A 39 -3.44 -1.30 -2.64
CA MET A 39 -4.72 -1.47 -3.34
C MET A 39 -5.69 -2.36 -2.58
N LEU A 40 -5.20 -3.32 -1.79
CA LEU A 40 -6.02 -4.11 -0.87
C LEU A 40 -6.36 -3.37 0.43
N GLY A 41 -5.92 -2.12 0.59
CA GLY A 41 -6.13 -1.30 1.78
C GLY A 41 -5.30 -1.72 3.00
N LYS A 42 -4.33 -2.62 2.83
CA LYS A 42 -3.56 -3.19 3.95
C LYS A 42 -2.39 -2.30 4.35
N LYS A 43 -2.02 -2.34 5.62
CA LYS A 43 -0.82 -1.68 6.14
C LYS A 43 0.43 -2.31 5.53
N LEU A 44 1.34 -1.47 5.05
CA LEU A 44 2.66 -1.93 4.63
C LEU A 44 3.48 -2.33 5.85
N ARG A 45 4.29 -3.38 5.68
CA ARG A 45 5.29 -3.75 6.68
C ARG A 45 6.46 -2.78 6.64
N THR A 46 7.24 -2.74 7.72
CA THR A 46 8.44 -1.91 7.82
C THR A 46 9.41 -2.14 6.66
N ASP A 47 9.66 -3.40 6.28
CA ASP A 47 10.54 -3.74 5.15
C ASP A 47 10.02 -3.27 3.79
N GLN A 48 8.69 -3.11 3.66
CA GLN A 48 8.06 -2.56 2.45
C GLN A 48 8.17 -1.03 2.43
N MET A 49 7.98 -0.37 3.58
CA MET A 49 8.17 1.08 3.70
C MET A 49 9.63 1.48 3.44
N ASP A 50 10.59 0.78 4.07
CA ASP A 50 12.03 1.02 3.86
C ASP A 50 12.43 0.82 2.40
N TYR A 51 11.80 -0.14 1.72
CA TYR A 51 12.03 -0.37 0.29
C TYR A 51 11.46 0.78 -0.55
N LEU A 52 10.23 1.25 -0.30
CA LEU A 52 9.67 2.39 -1.01
C LEU A 52 10.54 3.65 -0.82
N GLN A 53 11.03 3.91 0.39
CA GLN A 53 11.87 5.08 0.65
C GLN A 53 13.13 5.13 -0.25
N ARG A 54 13.67 3.98 -0.62
CA ARG A 54 14.89 3.87 -1.45
C ARG A 54 14.61 3.79 -2.94
N HIS A 55 13.48 3.21 -3.34
CA HIS A 55 13.22 2.82 -4.73
C HIS A 55 12.07 3.62 -5.39
N ASP A 56 11.12 4.14 -4.61
CA ASP A 56 10.00 4.96 -5.09
C ASP A 56 9.53 5.94 -3.98
N PRO A 57 10.20 7.09 -3.82
CA PRO A 57 9.88 8.07 -2.78
C PRO A 57 8.47 8.66 -2.90
N ASN A 58 7.93 8.77 -4.12
CA ASN A 58 6.58 9.27 -4.33
C ASN A 58 5.54 8.30 -3.77
N LEU A 59 5.70 7.00 -4.05
CA LEU A 59 4.83 5.98 -3.49
C LEU A 59 5.03 5.83 -1.97
N TYR A 60 6.24 6.08 -1.45
CA TYR A 60 6.49 6.15 -0.01
C TYR A 60 5.66 7.26 0.66
N ASP A 61 5.69 8.47 0.13
CA ASP A 61 4.95 9.61 0.70
C ASP A 61 3.44 9.34 0.65
N GLN A 62 2.95 8.76 -0.45
CA GLN A 62 1.57 8.33 -0.57
C GLN A 62 1.21 7.26 0.47
N ALA A 63 2.06 6.23 0.65
CA ALA A 63 1.85 5.19 1.64
C ALA A 63 1.87 5.73 3.08
N MET A 64 2.71 6.74 3.35
CA MET A 64 2.77 7.40 4.65
C MET A 64 1.48 8.18 4.92
N SER A 65 1.01 8.97 3.95
CA SER A 65 -0.26 9.69 4.04
C SER A 65 -1.44 8.74 4.27
N LEU A 66 -1.50 7.63 3.53
CA LEU A 66 -2.49 6.56 3.72
C LEU A 66 -2.43 5.97 5.14
N SER A 67 -1.23 5.71 5.65
CA SER A 67 -1.02 5.17 7.00
C SER A 67 -1.53 6.14 8.07
N MET A 68 -1.20 7.42 7.94
CA MET A 68 -1.64 8.46 8.87
C MET A 68 -3.16 8.65 8.84
N GLU A 69 -3.77 8.74 7.66
CA GLU A 69 -5.22 8.87 7.51
C GLU A 69 -5.96 7.65 8.09
N ARG A 70 -5.46 6.44 7.81
CA ARG A 70 -6.00 5.20 8.37
C ARG A 70 -5.89 5.18 9.89
N HIS A 71 -4.75 5.57 10.45
CA HIS A 71 -4.55 5.59 11.89
C HIS A 71 -5.50 6.56 12.58
N ALA A 72 -5.65 7.78 12.05
CA ALA A 72 -6.61 8.76 12.56
C ALA A 72 -8.06 8.25 12.52
N TYR A 73 -8.42 7.50 11.48
CA TYR A 73 -9.72 6.85 11.38
C TYR A 73 -9.90 5.72 12.42
N GLU A 74 -8.89 4.87 12.62
CA GLU A 74 -8.88 3.81 13.63
C GLU A 74 -9.03 4.38 15.05
N ASP A 75 -8.34 5.50 15.35
CA ASP A 75 -8.45 6.20 16.63
C ASP A 75 -9.85 6.76 16.84
N ALA A 76 -10.43 7.40 15.82
CA ALA A 76 -11.79 7.92 15.89
C ALA A 76 -12.82 6.81 16.15
N LEU A 77 -12.64 5.63 15.56
CA LEU A 77 -13.52 4.48 15.80
C LEU A 77 -13.53 4.02 17.27
N GLN A 78 -12.44 4.19 18.02
CA GLN A 78 -12.39 3.84 19.45
C GLN A 78 -13.39 4.62 20.31
N TYR A 79 -13.75 5.83 19.85
CA TYR A 79 -14.70 6.72 20.52
C TYR A 79 -16.16 6.52 20.06
N SER A 80 -16.42 5.59 19.14
CA SER A 80 -17.79 5.24 18.74
C SER A 80 -18.59 4.78 19.95
N ARG A 81 -19.79 5.34 20.13
CA ARG A 81 -20.66 4.96 21.26
C ARG A 81 -21.63 3.85 20.88
N SER A 82 -21.80 3.58 19.59
CA SER A 82 -22.65 2.51 19.10
C SER A 82 -22.19 1.95 17.75
N LYS A 83 -22.81 0.84 17.35
CA LYS A 83 -22.62 0.26 16.02
C LYS A 83 -23.10 1.21 14.92
N ALA A 84 -24.20 1.93 15.12
CA ALA A 84 -24.69 2.90 14.14
C ALA A 84 -23.76 4.11 14.03
N ASP A 85 -23.22 4.62 15.16
CA ASP A 85 -22.25 5.72 15.17
C ASP A 85 -21.00 5.36 14.34
N ALA A 86 -20.46 4.15 14.52
CA ALA A 86 -19.32 3.65 13.75
C ALA A 86 -19.62 3.57 12.24
N ASN A 87 -20.79 3.03 11.88
CA ASN A 87 -21.23 2.91 10.48
C ASN A 87 -21.48 4.29 9.84
N TYR A 88 -22.05 5.24 10.60
CA TYR A 88 -22.25 6.61 10.16
C TYR A 88 -20.90 7.28 9.90
N TYR A 89 -19.95 7.14 10.82
CA TYR A 89 -18.61 7.69 10.66
C TYR A 89 -17.88 7.11 9.44
N ASN A 90 -18.01 5.81 9.19
CA ASN A 90 -17.51 5.18 7.97
C ASN A 90 -18.12 5.82 6.71
N THR A 91 -19.44 5.95 6.66
CA THR A 91 -20.14 6.57 5.52
C THR A 91 -19.68 8.01 5.29
N PHE A 92 -19.59 8.80 6.36
CA PHE A 92 -19.09 10.16 6.31
C PHE A 92 -17.66 10.23 5.76
N LYS A 93 -16.76 9.37 6.24
CA LYS A 93 -15.36 9.33 5.77
C LYS A 93 -15.26 8.97 4.29
N LEU A 94 -16.05 8.01 3.82
CA LEU A 94 -16.07 7.63 2.40
C LEU A 94 -16.61 8.76 1.51
N MET A 95 -17.64 9.49 1.97
CA MET A 95 -18.13 10.68 1.27
C MET A 95 -17.06 11.79 1.22
N GLN A 96 -16.29 11.97 2.29
CA GLN A 96 -15.19 12.93 2.31
C GLN A 96 -14.13 12.59 1.26
N ILE A 97 -13.76 11.31 1.14
CA ILE A 97 -12.79 10.84 0.12
C ILE A 97 -13.36 11.05 -1.28
N ALA A 98 -14.61 10.68 -1.52
CA ALA A 98 -15.27 10.89 -2.82
C ALA A 98 -15.37 12.37 -3.19
N GLY A 99 -15.55 13.27 -2.22
CA GLY A 99 -15.53 14.72 -2.45
C GLY A 99 -14.19 15.26 -2.95
N GLN A 100 -13.09 14.52 -2.77
CA GLN A 100 -11.74 14.92 -3.17
C GLN A 100 -11.34 14.43 -4.57
N LEU A 101 -12.30 13.96 -5.37
CA LEU A 101 -12.10 13.52 -6.76
C LEU A 101 -11.36 14.55 -7.65
N LYS A 102 -11.42 15.84 -7.32
CA LYS A 102 -10.73 16.90 -8.08
C LYS A 102 -9.23 17.05 -7.75
N HIS A 103 -8.76 16.43 -6.66
CA HIS A 103 -7.44 16.69 -6.08
C HIS A 103 -6.51 15.47 -6.03
N GLY A 104 -7.00 14.27 -6.35
CA GLY A 104 -6.22 13.04 -6.31
C GLY A 104 -6.34 12.22 -7.60
N GLY A 105 -5.35 11.36 -7.84
CA GLY A 105 -5.42 10.36 -8.91
C GLY A 105 -6.50 9.30 -8.62
N SER A 106 -7.08 8.71 -9.66
CA SER A 106 -8.11 7.66 -9.53
C SER A 106 -7.64 6.48 -8.66
N GLU A 107 -6.37 6.12 -8.80
CA GLU A 107 -5.76 5.05 -8.02
C GLU A 107 -5.50 5.44 -6.57
N GLU A 108 -5.05 6.66 -6.30
CA GLU A 108 -4.85 7.14 -4.94
C GLU A 108 -6.16 7.14 -4.16
N LEU A 109 -7.23 7.64 -4.76
CA LEU A 109 -8.56 7.64 -4.16
C LEU A 109 -9.08 6.23 -3.88
N LEU A 110 -8.76 5.28 -4.76
CA LEU A 110 -9.10 3.87 -4.56
C LEU A 110 -8.30 3.27 -3.40
N MET A 111 -6.99 3.52 -3.31
CA MET A 111 -6.17 3.09 -2.17
C MET A 111 -6.68 3.68 -0.85
N ARG A 112 -7.04 4.97 -0.83
CA ARG A 112 -7.61 5.65 0.35
C ARG A 112 -8.93 5.02 0.78
N THR A 113 -9.83 4.81 -0.17
CA THR A 113 -11.12 4.14 0.06
C THR A 113 -10.91 2.75 0.67
N ASN A 114 -10.04 1.95 0.06
CA ASN A 114 -9.78 0.58 0.50
C ASN A 114 -9.10 0.56 1.88
N ALA A 115 -8.22 1.50 2.18
CA ALA A 115 -7.57 1.61 3.49
C ALA A 115 -8.58 1.87 4.62
N ILE A 116 -9.53 2.78 4.41
CA ILE A 116 -10.61 3.06 5.36
C ILE A 116 -11.56 1.87 5.50
N GLN A 117 -11.97 1.28 4.37
CA GLN A 117 -12.88 0.13 4.40
C GLN A 117 -12.26 -1.08 5.11
N GLU A 118 -10.97 -1.37 4.89
CA GLU A 118 -10.30 -2.47 5.57
C GLU A 118 -10.13 -2.19 7.07
N ALA A 119 -9.80 -0.96 7.46
CA ALA A 119 -9.76 -0.57 8.87
C ALA A 119 -11.12 -0.72 9.56
N HIS A 120 -12.20 -0.28 8.89
CA HIS A 120 -13.56 -0.46 9.39
C HIS A 120 -13.92 -1.95 9.52
N ARG A 121 -13.56 -2.77 8.52
CA ARG A 121 -13.80 -4.22 8.56
C ARG A 121 -13.08 -4.90 9.72
N GLU A 122 -11.83 -4.51 9.99
CA GLU A 122 -11.09 -4.96 11.15
C GLU A 122 -11.75 -4.52 12.46
N PHE A 123 -12.18 -3.25 12.55
CA PHE A 123 -12.87 -2.75 13.73
C PHE A 123 -14.19 -3.48 14.00
N VAL A 124 -15.02 -3.74 12.98
CA VAL A 124 -16.27 -4.50 13.11
C VAL A 124 -16.03 -5.92 13.68
N ARG A 125 -14.86 -6.50 13.42
CA ARG A 125 -14.45 -7.82 13.94
C ARG A 125 -13.83 -7.76 15.33
N SER A 126 -13.59 -6.57 15.87
CA SER A 126 -12.94 -6.39 17.17
C SER A 126 -13.89 -6.62 18.35
N SER A 127 -13.31 -6.97 19.50
CA SER A 127 -14.05 -7.05 20.77
C SER A 127 -14.66 -5.72 21.18
N LYS A 128 -13.98 -4.60 20.87
CA LYS A 128 -14.49 -3.24 21.11
C LYS A 128 -15.81 -3.03 20.38
N TYR A 129 -15.89 -3.34 19.09
CA TYR A 129 -17.15 -3.21 18.33
C TYR A 129 -18.24 -4.16 18.85
N ALA A 130 -17.88 -5.39 19.22
CA ALA A 130 -18.82 -6.34 19.82
C ALA A 130 -19.44 -5.82 21.12
N SER A 131 -18.70 -5.03 21.91
CA SER A 131 -19.18 -4.40 23.15
C SER A 131 -20.02 -3.13 22.94
N LEU A 132 -20.07 -2.57 21.73
CA LEU A 132 -20.90 -1.40 21.45
C LEU A 132 -22.38 -1.77 21.49
N ARG A 133 -23.20 -0.85 21.99
CA ARG A 133 -24.66 -0.97 21.90
C ARG A 133 -25.08 -1.12 20.43
N SER A 134 -26.09 -1.96 20.23
CA SER A 134 -26.62 -2.26 18.90
C SER A 134 -27.52 -1.16 18.34
N ASP A 135 -27.97 -0.25 19.21
CA ASP A 135 -29.04 0.75 19.02
C ASP A 135 -30.40 0.16 18.68
#